data_AF-A0A2H9PCC2-F1
#
_entry.id   AF-A0A2H9PCC2-F1
#
_cell.length_a   1.000
_cell.length_b   1.000
_cell.length_c   1.000
_cell.angle_alpha   90.00
_cell.angle_beta   90.00
_cell.angle_gamma   90.00
#
_symmetry.space_group_name_H-M   'P 1'
#
loop_
_entity.id
_entity.type
_entity.pdbx_description
1 polymer ?
#
loop_
_entity_poly.entity_id
_entity_poly.type
_entity_poly.pdbx_seq_one_letter_code
_entity_poly.pdbx_strand_id
1 'polypeptide(L)'
;MIQELISLLQGLPKEFITVIVAMLPIAELRGSIPVALSFGMNPWPAFWWSILGNMIPVVPILLFLGPVSKWLRHFKIFGRFFTWLFTRTEKKSDIIQKYGFWGLAIFVCIPLPVTGAWTGCVAGFLLQMKFWRAFFAILLGVLIAGGIVMFASLGIIKLFF
;
A
#
# COMPACT_ATOMS: atom_id res chain seq x y z
N MET A 1 2.70 7.21 -27.07
CA MET A 1 2.35 6.52 -25.80
C MET A 1 2.72 7.30 -24.53
N ILE A 2 3.98 7.45 -24.12
CA ILE A 2 4.33 8.20 -22.88
C ILE A 2 4.03 9.70 -23.02
N GLN A 3 4.36 10.32 -24.16
CA GLN A 3 4.09 11.73 -24.41
C GLN A 3 2.59 12.06 -24.55
N GLU A 4 1.80 11.14 -25.12
CA GLU A 4 0.33 11.27 -25.19
C GLU A 4 -0.30 11.18 -23.80
N LEU A 5 0.19 10.27 -22.95
CA LEU A 5 -0.23 10.18 -21.55
C LEU A 5 0.09 11.47 -20.79
N ILE A 6 1.29 12.04 -21.00
CA ILE A 6 1.67 13.32 -20.40
C ILE A 6 0.75 14.45 -20.89
N SER A 7 0.41 14.51 -22.18
CA SER A 7 -0.49 15.54 -22.72
C SER A 7 -1.93 15.43 -22.18
N LEU A 8 -2.42 14.21 -21.93
CA LEU A 8 -3.74 13.97 -21.32
C LEU A 8 -3.75 14.37 -19.84
N LEU A 9 -2.62 14.18 -19.15
CA LEU A 9 -2.45 14.51 -17.74
C LEU A 9 -2.20 16.00 -17.49
N GLN A 10 -1.68 16.76 -18.47
CA GLN A 10 -1.42 18.20 -18.33
C GLN A 10 -2.68 19.05 -18.09
N GLY A 11 -3.87 18.55 -18.43
CA GLY A 11 -5.15 19.22 -18.16
C GLY A 11 -5.74 18.92 -16.77
N LEU A 12 -5.15 18.00 -15.99
CA LEU A 12 -5.66 17.58 -14.70
C LEU A 12 -4.89 18.25 -13.54
N PRO A 13 -5.57 18.54 -12.42
CA PRO A 13 -4.89 19.04 -11.21
C PRO A 13 -3.86 18.01 -10.73
N LYS A 14 -2.66 18.49 -10.37
CA LYS A 14 -1.49 17.68 -10.00
C LYS A 14 -1.79 16.76 -8.81
N GLU A 15 -2.67 17.21 -7.92
CA GLU A 15 -3.23 16.47 -6.79
C GLU A 15 -3.91 15.18 -7.25
N PHE A 16 -4.74 15.26 -8.30
CA PHE A 16 -5.52 14.14 -8.79
C PHE A 16 -4.64 13.07 -9.46
N ILE A 17 -3.64 13.52 -10.22
CA ILE A 17 -2.63 12.64 -10.81
C ILE A 17 -1.88 11.90 -9.69
N THR A 18 -1.47 12.62 -8.65
CA THR A 18 -0.77 12.06 -7.49
C THR A 18 -1.60 10.98 -6.80
N VAL A 19 -2.89 11.25 -6.57
CA VAL A 19 -3.82 10.28 -6.00
C VAL A 19 -3.95 9.04 -6.87
N ILE A 20 -4.17 9.19 -8.18
CA ILE A 20 -4.31 8.06 -9.11
C ILE A 20 -3.04 7.20 -9.12
N VAL A 21 -1.87 7.83 -9.22
CA VAL A 21 -0.59 7.12 -9.23
C VAL A 21 -0.40 6.38 -7.90
N ALA A 22 -0.77 6.98 -6.77
CA ALA A 22 -0.67 6.36 -5.46
C ALA A 22 -1.61 5.16 -5.26
N MET A 23 -2.73 5.12 -5.98
CA MET A 23 -3.68 4.01 -5.97
C MET A 23 -3.16 2.78 -6.73
N LEU A 24 -2.25 2.97 -7.70
CA LEU A 24 -1.76 1.88 -8.54
C LEU A 24 -0.90 0.90 -7.72
N PRO A 25 -1.07 -0.43 -7.90
CA PRO A 25 -0.38 -1.45 -7.11
C PRO A 25 1.13 -1.49 -7.28
N ILE A 26 1.66 -0.99 -8.40
CA ILE A 26 3.10 -1.02 -8.70
C ILE A 26 3.78 0.27 -8.26
N ALA A 27 3.16 1.41 -8.54
CA ALA A 27 3.73 2.71 -8.19
C ALA A 27 3.58 2.98 -6.68
N GLU A 28 2.37 2.80 -6.16
CA GLU A 28 1.99 3.15 -4.79
C GLU A 28 2.53 4.54 -4.38
N LEU A 29 2.71 4.74 -3.07
CA LEU A 29 3.27 5.96 -2.49
C LEU A 29 4.73 6.23 -2.94
N ARG A 30 5.46 5.21 -3.39
CA ARG A 30 6.87 5.33 -3.82
C ARG A 30 7.03 5.94 -5.19
N GLY A 31 6.05 5.71 -6.07
CA GLY A 31 6.00 6.33 -7.38
C GLY A 31 5.29 7.68 -7.32
N SER A 32 4.23 7.80 -6.52
CA SER A 32 3.43 9.03 -6.49
C SER A 32 4.18 10.23 -5.91
N ILE A 33 4.99 10.05 -4.86
CA ILE A 33 5.75 11.16 -4.25
C ILE A 33 6.80 11.72 -5.24
N PRO A 34 7.72 10.92 -5.82
CA PRO A 34 8.68 11.43 -6.80
C PRO A 34 8.01 12.04 -8.04
N VAL A 35 6.91 11.45 -8.52
CA VAL A 35 6.16 11.99 -9.68
C VAL A 35 5.49 13.33 -9.34
N ALA A 36 4.91 13.46 -8.15
CA ALA A 36 4.33 14.74 -7.71
C ALA A 36 5.40 15.84 -7.59
N LEU A 37 6.55 15.49 -7.00
CA LEU A 37 7.69 16.40 -6.86
C LEU A 37 8.28 16.81 -8.22
N SER A 38 8.37 15.89 -9.19
CA SER A 38 8.86 16.19 -10.55
C SER A 38 7.93 17.10 -11.33
N PHE A 39 6.62 17.12 -11.01
CA PHE A 39 5.67 18.12 -11.50
C PHE A 39 5.70 19.45 -10.75
N GLY A 40 6.67 19.67 -9.85
CA GLY A 40 6.84 20.89 -9.09
C GLY A 40 5.81 21.07 -7.97
N MET A 41 5.19 19.99 -7.49
CA MET A 41 4.31 20.04 -6.33
C MET A 41 5.11 20.24 -5.05
N ASN A 42 4.57 21.02 -4.11
CA ASN A 42 5.19 21.16 -2.79
C ASN A 42 5.26 19.79 -2.09
N PRO A 43 6.33 19.50 -1.31
CA PRO A 43 6.55 18.17 -0.74
C PRO A 43 5.47 17.73 0.24
N TRP A 44 4.95 18.65 1.04
CA TRP A 44 3.89 18.36 2.02
C TRP A 44 2.56 17.97 1.36
N PRO A 45 2.03 18.75 0.40
CA PRO A 45 0.90 18.30 -0.41
C PRO A 45 1.16 16.97 -1.12
N ALA A 46 2.33 16.78 -1.75
CA ALA A 46 2.68 15.53 -2.43
C ALA A 46 2.60 14.32 -1.47
N PHE A 47 3.11 14.47 -0.25
CA PHE A 47 3.06 13.45 0.80
C PHE A 47 1.61 13.10 1.20
N TRP A 48 0.79 14.10 1.55
CA TRP A 48 -0.58 13.84 2.01
C TRP A 48 -1.50 13.29 0.92
N TRP A 49 -1.43 13.83 -0.30
CA TRP A 49 -2.20 13.31 -1.43
C TRP A 49 -1.78 11.89 -1.81
N SER A 50 -0.49 11.58 -1.71
CA SER A 50 0.02 10.22 -1.92
C SER A 50 -0.52 9.25 -0.86
N ILE A 51 -0.51 9.63 0.42
CA ILE A 51 -1.06 8.78 1.49
C ILE A 51 -2.56 8.56 1.28
N LEU A 52 -3.32 9.62 1.01
CA LEU A 52 -4.76 9.51 0.77
C LEU A 52 -5.04 8.57 -0.39
N GLY A 53 -4.39 8.79 -1.55
CA GLY A 53 -4.55 7.91 -2.71
C GLY A 53 -4.15 6.47 -2.42
N ASN A 54 -3.10 6.25 -1.64
CA ASN A 54 -2.65 4.90 -1.29
C ASN A 54 -3.60 4.17 -0.33
N MET A 55 -4.28 4.90 0.56
CA MET A 55 -5.25 4.32 1.50
C MET A 55 -6.62 4.04 0.86
N ILE A 56 -6.98 4.69 -0.24
CA ILE A 56 -8.23 4.41 -0.98
C ILE A 56 -8.36 2.94 -1.37
N PRO A 57 -7.39 2.27 -2.03
CA PRO A 57 -7.50 0.84 -2.37
C PRO A 57 -7.37 -0.08 -1.15
N VAL A 58 -6.69 0.35 -0.07
CA VAL A 58 -6.52 -0.46 1.15
C VAL A 58 -7.87 -0.82 1.78
N VAL A 59 -8.79 0.14 1.85
CA VAL A 59 -10.12 -0.07 2.45
C VAL A 59 -10.92 -1.19 1.74
N PRO A 60 -11.20 -1.12 0.43
CA PRO A 60 -11.92 -2.18 -0.27
C PRO A 60 -11.11 -3.49 -0.25
N ILE A 61 -9.79 -3.47 -0.41
CA ILE A 61 -9.00 -4.71 -0.38
C ILE A 61 -9.19 -5.44 0.96
N LEU A 62 -9.02 -4.75 2.10
CA LEU A 62 -9.20 -5.35 3.41
C LEU A 62 -10.64 -5.83 3.67
N LEU A 63 -11.64 -5.12 3.16
CA LEU A 63 -13.05 -5.49 3.31
C LEU A 63 -13.43 -6.70 2.44
N PHE A 64 -12.98 -6.73 1.18
CA PHE A 64 -13.40 -7.73 0.20
C PHE A 64 -12.54 -9.00 0.21
N LEU A 65 -11.30 -8.96 0.70
CA LEU A 65 -10.43 -10.16 0.80
C LEU A 65 -11.11 -11.32 1.56
N GLY A 66 -11.79 -11.02 2.66
CA GLY A 66 -12.53 -12.01 3.45
C GLY A 66 -13.67 -12.69 2.67
N PRO A 67 -14.67 -11.91 2.19
CA PRO A 67 -15.76 -12.42 1.35
C PRO A 67 -15.28 -13.14 0.10
N VAL A 68 -14.31 -12.58 -0.63
CA VAL A 68 -13.75 -13.18 -1.84
C VAL A 68 -13.07 -14.51 -1.52
N SER A 69 -12.33 -14.61 -0.41
CA SER A 69 -11.75 -15.89 0.02
C SER A 69 -12.82 -16.94 0.35
N LYS A 70 -13.89 -16.55 1.06
CA LYS A 70 -15.02 -17.46 1.35
C LYS A 70 -15.70 -17.93 0.07
N TRP A 71 -15.87 -17.05 -0.91
CA TRP A 71 -16.41 -17.40 -2.21
C TRP A 71 -15.47 -18.35 -2.97
N LEU A 72 -14.17 -18.03 -3.07
CA LEU A 72 -13.17 -18.87 -3.75
C LEU A 72 -13.03 -20.26 -3.12
N ARG A 73 -13.28 -20.41 -1.81
CA ARG A 73 -13.26 -21.72 -1.13
C ARG A 73 -14.28 -22.73 -1.68
N HIS A 74 -15.28 -22.30 -2.46
CA HIS A 74 -16.20 -23.22 -3.15
C HIS A 74 -15.50 -24.07 -4.21
N PHE A 75 -14.38 -23.59 -4.76
CA PHE A 75 -13.57 -24.35 -5.70
C PHE A 75 -12.59 -25.26 -4.94
N LYS A 76 -12.58 -26.57 -5.22
CA LYS A 76 -11.75 -27.57 -4.51
C LYS A 76 -10.27 -27.19 -4.40
N ILE A 77 -9.69 -26.58 -5.44
CA ILE A 77 -8.28 -26.16 -5.47
C ILE A 77 -8.02 -25.04 -4.45
N PHE A 78 -8.80 -23.97 -4.51
CA PHE A 78 -8.70 -22.83 -3.59
C PHE A 78 -9.12 -23.19 -2.17
N GLY A 79 -10.10 -24.06 -1.99
CA GLY A 79 -10.49 -24.61 -0.70
C GLY A 79 -9.31 -25.30 0.01
N ARG A 80 -8.58 -26.17 -0.70
CA ARG A 80 -7.37 -26.81 -0.15
C ARG A 80 -6.27 -25.80 0.15
N PHE A 81 -6.03 -24.84 -0.75
CA PHE A 81 -5.03 -23.79 -0.57
C PHE A 81 -5.31 -22.94 0.69
N PHE A 82 -6.51 -22.36 0.81
CA PHE A 82 -6.85 -21.52 1.96
C PHE A 82 -6.89 -22.31 3.27
N THR A 83 -7.35 -23.56 3.26
CA THR A 83 -7.31 -24.41 4.47
C THR A 83 -5.87 -24.68 4.89
N TRP A 84 -5.00 -25.11 3.96
CA TRP A 84 -3.57 -25.31 4.24
C TRP A 84 -2.91 -24.03 4.79
N LEU A 85 -3.21 -22.88 4.17
CA LEU A 85 -2.66 -21.58 4.52
C LEU A 85 -3.09 -21.14 5.92
N PHE A 86 -4.39 -21.23 6.23
CA PHE A 86 -4.91 -20.80 7.53
C PHE A 86 -4.56 -21.74 8.68
N THR A 87 -4.50 -23.05 8.46
CA THR A 87 -4.03 -24.00 9.50
C THR A 87 -2.56 -23.73 9.89
N ARG A 88 -1.76 -23.20 8.96
CA ARG A 88 -0.36 -22.80 9.24
C ARG A 88 -0.29 -21.55 10.12
N THR A 89 -1.17 -20.58 9.90
CA THR A 89 -1.21 -19.34 10.69
C THR A 89 -1.93 -19.50 12.03
N GLU A 90 -2.90 -20.40 12.13
CA GLU A 90 -3.63 -20.70 13.37
C GLU A 90 -2.68 -21.23 14.47
N LYS A 91 -1.70 -22.08 14.10
CA LYS A 91 -0.64 -22.55 15.02
C LYS A 91 0.27 -21.43 15.54
N LYS A 92 0.22 -20.24 14.95
CA LYS A 92 0.99 -19.05 15.36
C LYS A 92 0.10 -17.92 15.88
N SER A 93 -1.17 -18.22 16.20
CA SER A 93 -2.17 -17.22 16.61
C SER A 93 -1.68 -16.32 17.74
N ASP A 94 -1.03 -16.85 18.78
CA ASP A 94 -0.54 -16.04 19.91
C ASP A 94 0.53 -15.02 19.50
N ILE A 95 1.46 -15.42 18.63
CA ILE A 95 2.51 -14.55 18.09
C ILE A 95 1.86 -13.47 17.22
N ILE A 96 0.88 -13.84 16.39
CA ILE A 96 0.19 -12.89 15.50
C ILE A 96 -0.66 -11.92 16.33
N GLN A 97 -1.32 -12.39 17.39
CA GLN A 97 -2.08 -11.53 18.28
C GLN A 97 -1.18 -10.55 19.03
N LYS A 98 0.05 -10.93 19.39
CA LYS A 98 0.98 -10.06 20.11
C LYS A 98 1.75 -9.12 19.19
N TYR A 99 2.27 -9.62 18.06
CA TYR A 99 3.21 -8.92 17.19
C TYR A 99 2.68 -8.59 15.80
N GLY A 100 1.53 -9.12 15.39
CA GLY A 100 1.02 -8.97 14.02
C GLY A 100 0.81 -7.50 13.61
N PHE A 101 0.37 -6.65 14.54
CA PHE A 101 0.26 -5.20 14.28
C PHE A 101 1.61 -4.57 13.94
N TRP A 102 2.61 -4.73 14.82
CA TRP A 102 3.92 -4.14 14.63
C TRP A 102 4.69 -4.77 13.48
N GLY A 103 4.59 -6.09 13.30
CA GLY A 103 5.19 -6.80 12.19
C GLY A 103 4.64 -6.32 10.85
N LEU A 104 3.31 -6.11 10.76
CA LEU A 104 2.70 -5.56 9.56
C LEU A 104 3.08 -4.11 9.32
N ALA A 105 3.09 -3.27 10.36
CA ALA A 105 3.51 -1.87 10.23
C ALA A 105 4.97 -1.76 9.76
N ILE A 106 5.87 -2.55 10.33
CA ILE A 106 7.29 -2.61 9.91
C ILE A 106 7.41 -3.15 8.48
N PHE A 107 6.65 -4.18 8.12
CA PHE A 107 6.66 -4.70 6.75
C PHE A 107 6.27 -3.64 5.72
N VAL A 108 5.26 -2.83 6.02
CA VAL A 108 4.77 -1.77 5.11
C VAL A 108 5.68 -0.55 5.14
N CYS A 109 6.33 -0.23 6.27
CA CYS A 109 7.14 0.98 6.39
C CYS A 109 8.42 0.97 5.55
N ILE A 110 8.94 -0.21 5.22
CA ILE A 110 10.15 -0.35 4.41
C ILE A 110 9.79 -0.06 2.94
N PRO A 111 10.35 0.96 2.28
CA PRO A 111 10.02 1.31 0.90
C PRO A 111 10.77 0.43 -0.14
N LEU A 112 10.74 -0.90 0.01
CA LEU A 112 11.34 -1.86 -0.93
C LEU A 112 10.36 -2.34 -2.02
N PRO A 113 10.80 -2.56 -3.28
CA PRO A 113 9.94 -3.12 -4.32
C PRO A 113 9.21 -4.37 -3.78
N VAL A 114 7.90 -4.46 -4.00
CA VAL A 114 6.98 -5.52 -3.50
C VAL A 114 6.47 -5.37 -2.06
N THR A 115 7.18 -4.73 -1.13
CA THR A 115 6.54 -4.34 0.15
C THR A 115 5.61 -3.15 -0.11
N GLY A 116 4.58 -2.90 0.70
CA GLY A 116 3.61 -1.87 0.35
C GLY A 116 2.26 -2.03 1.00
N ALA A 117 1.34 -1.12 0.70
CA ALA A 117 0.00 -1.16 1.26
C ALA A 117 -0.83 -2.28 0.63
N TRP A 118 -0.69 -2.53 -0.67
CA TRP A 118 -1.39 -3.62 -1.36
C TRP A 118 -0.94 -4.99 -0.82
N THR A 119 0.36 -5.24 -0.77
CA THR A 119 0.90 -6.49 -0.23
C THR A 119 0.72 -6.58 1.29
N GLY A 120 0.71 -5.44 1.98
CA GLY A 120 0.34 -5.33 3.39
C GLY A 120 -1.10 -5.75 3.65
N CYS A 121 -2.05 -5.41 2.79
CA CYS A 121 -3.43 -5.89 2.91
C CYS A 121 -3.51 -7.41 2.79
N VAL A 122 -2.79 -7.99 1.82
CA VAL A 122 -2.69 -9.44 1.66
C VAL A 122 -2.05 -10.06 2.90
N ALA A 123 -0.95 -9.51 3.39
CA ALA A 123 -0.28 -10.00 4.60
C ALA A 123 -1.20 -9.94 5.83
N GLY A 124 -1.91 -8.83 6.05
CA GLY A 124 -2.89 -8.69 7.12
C GLY A 124 -4.01 -9.72 7.04
N PHE A 125 -4.48 -10.03 5.83
CA PHE A 125 -5.46 -11.09 5.58
C PHE A 125 -4.90 -12.49 5.87
N LEU A 126 -3.68 -12.80 5.43
CA LEU A 126 -3.00 -14.08 5.71
C LEU A 126 -2.80 -14.31 7.20
N LEU A 127 -2.47 -13.23 7.93
CA LEU A 127 -2.35 -13.21 9.38
C LEU A 127 -3.72 -13.21 10.09
N GLN A 128 -4.84 -13.28 9.35
CA GLN A 128 -6.20 -13.25 9.92
C GLN A 128 -6.44 -12.05 10.85
N MET A 129 -5.82 -10.90 10.55
CA MET A 129 -5.97 -9.71 11.37
C MET A 129 -7.36 -9.10 11.19
N LYS A 130 -7.93 -8.59 12.29
CA LYS A 130 -9.18 -7.79 12.25
C LYS A 130 -8.96 -6.54 11.40
N PHE A 131 -9.98 -6.14 10.64
CA PHE A 131 -9.97 -4.99 9.73
C PHE A 131 -9.25 -3.76 10.32
N TRP A 132 -9.73 -3.23 11.45
CA TRP A 132 -9.16 -2.03 12.07
C TRP A 132 -7.70 -2.19 12.47
N ARG A 133 -7.33 -3.39 12.94
CA ARG A 133 -5.96 -3.67 13.37
C ARG A 133 -5.01 -3.71 12.17
N ALA A 134 -5.43 -4.30 11.05
CA ALA A 134 -4.67 -4.29 9.81
C ALA A 134 -4.61 -2.89 9.18
N PHE A 135 -5.75 -2.18 9.15
CA PHE A 135 -5.86 -0.84 8.61
C PHE A 135 -4.90 0.14 9.30
N PHE A 136 -4.92 0.20 10.64
CA PHE A 136 -4.03 1.10 11.37
C PHE A 136 -2.56 0.70 11.28
N ALA A 137 -2.25 -0.60 11.19
CA ALA A 137 -0.87 -1.06 10.97
C ALA A 137 -0.35 -0.61 9.59
N ILE A 138 -1.16 -0.78 8.54
CA ILE A 138 -0.83 -0.36 7.18
C ILE A 138 -0.70 1.16 7.12
N LEU A 139 -1.65 1.90 7.69
CA LEU A 139 -1.59 3.37 7.73
C LEU A 139 -0.31 3.86 8.41
N LEU A 140 0.06 3.27 9.54
CA LEU A 140 1.31 3.60 10.25
C LEU A 140 2.54 3.32 9.36
N GLY A 141 2.56 2.17 8.70
CA GLY A 141 3.63 1.83 7.76
C GLY A 141 3.71 2.82 6.59
N VAL A 142 2.58 3.15 5.97
CA VAL A 142 2.47 4.09 4.84
C VAL A 142 2.94 5.49 5.23
N LEU A 143 2.60 5.97 6.43
CA LEU A 143 3.06 7.26 6.95
C LEU A 143 4.59 7.30 7.07
N ILE A 144 5.18 6.25 7.65
CA ILE A 144 6.64 6.15 7.82
C ILE A 144 7.34 6.01 6.47
N ALA A 145 6.85 5.12 5.60
CA ALA A 145 7.37 4.93 4.25
C ALA A 145 7.30 6.24 3.44
N GLY A 146 6.19 6.98 3.56
CA GLY A 146 5.99 8.27 2.94
C GLY A 146 7.02 9.29 3.36
N GLY A 147 7.33 9.35 4.66
CA GLY A 147 8.37 10.23 5.18
C GLY A 147 9.73 9.88 4.59
N ILE A 148 10.09 8.60 4.62
CA ILE A 148 11.36 8.11 4.06
C ILE A 148 11.48 8.46 2.58
N VAL A 149 10.45 8.17 1.78
CA VAL A 149 10.46 8.44 0.34
C VAL A 149 10.50 9.94 0.05
N MET A 150 9.75 10.76 0.79
CA MET A 150 9.76 12.21 0.64
C MET A 150 11.15 12.79 0.93
N PHE A 151 11.75 12.45 2.07
CA PHE A 151 13.09 12.94 2.42
C PHE A 151 14.17 12.42 1.46
N ALA A 152 14.10 11.15 1.07
CA ALA A 152 14.99 10.59 0.06
C ALA A 152 14.85 11.33 -1.27
N SER A 153 13.62 11.60 -1.72
CA SER A 153 13.37 12.34 -2.96
C SER A 153 13.88 13.78 -2.87
N LEU A 154 13.71 14.47 -1.75
CA LEU A 154 14.24 15.83 -1.54
C LEU A 154 15.77 15.87 -1.49
N GLY A 155 16.41 14.88 -0.86
CA GLY A 155 17.86 14.74 -0.83
C GLY A 155 18.43 14.40 -2.21
N ILE A 156 17.77 13.52 -2.96
CA ILE A 156 18.13 13.16 -4.33
C ILE A 156 17.92 14.35 -5.28
N ILE A 157 16.79 15.07 -5.18
CA ILE A 157 16.52 16.23 -6.05
C ILE A 157 17.59 17.31 -5.89
N LYS A 158 18.07 17.58 -4.67
CA LYS A 158 19.16 18.55 -4.42
C LYS A 158 20.54 18.10 -4.92
N LEU A 159 20.72 16.82 -5.25
CA LEU A 159 21.98 16.31 -5.81
C LEU A 159 22.01 16.41 -7.34
N PHE A 160 20.85 16.50 -7.99
CA PHE A 160 20.71 16.52 -9.45
C PHE A 160 20.33 17.91 -10.02
N PHE A 161 20.00 18.88 -9.17
CA PHE A 161 19.71 20.29 -9.50
C PHE A 161 20.48 21.21 -8.56
#